data_AF-A0A914V3K7-F1
#
_entry.id   AF-A0A914V3K7-F1
#
_cell.length_a   1.000
_cell.length_b   1.000
_cell.length_c   1.000
_cell.angle_alpha   90.00
_cell.angle_beta   90.00
_cell.angle_gamma   90.00
#
_symmetry.space_group_name_H-M   'P 1'
#
loop_
_entity.id
_entity.type
_entity.pdbx_description
1 polymer ?
#
loop_
_entity_poly.entity_id
_entity_poly.type
_entity_poly.pdbx_seq_one_letter_code
_entity_poly.pdbx_strand_id
1 'polypeptide(L)'
;MIEKWHLVIIKVKELKVNFVFEALGQLLSVLVVLDEIVKHHPTLKDHWSSYMKAIQVAHHNPNKFSAEVDKLKPLESALARLDSQILSGYILQNCVEQPFDTSSAVQVTTNAVLNDKMLKAIRELFARWDKRCASDVPDKQGLMSIITLIVLHHYIYRTIDKKLIRTIWESYRR
;
A
#
# COMPACT_ATOMS: atom_id res chain seq x y z
N MET A 1 -16.16 -40.32 -7.65
CA MET A 1 -14.72 -40.21 -7.27
C MET A 1 -14.05 -39.00 -7.93
N ILE A 2 -14.28 -38.74 -9.22
CA ILE A 2 -13.72 -37.61 -9.98
C ILE A 2 -14.15 -36.23 -9.43
N GLU A 3 -15.40 -36.08 -8.99
CA GLU A 3 -15.91 -34.82 -8.40
C GLU A 3 -15.18 -34.39 -7.12
N LYS A 4 -14.78 -35.36 -6.29
CA LYS A 4 -14.03 -35.08 -5.04
C LYS A 4 -12.66 -34.47 -5.32
N TRP A 5 -11.96 -34.98 -6.34
CA TRP A 5 -10.67 -34.44 -6.77
C TRP A 5 -10.81 -33.06 -7.40
N HIS A 6 -11.89 -32.83 -8.15
CA HIS A 6 -12.18 -31.52 -8.73
C HIS A 6 -12.39 -30.45 -7.64
N LEU A 7 -13.14 -30.77 -6.59
CA LEU A 7 -13.36 -29.89 -5.44
C LEU A 7 -12.07 -29.60 -4.67
N VAL A 8 -11.19 -30.59 -4.50
CA VAL A 8 -9.88 -30.39 -3.86
C VAL A 8 -9.01 -29.42 -4.67
N ILE A 9 -8.96 -29.58 -5.99
CA ILE A 9 -8.17 -28.70 -6.87
C ILE A 9 -8.69 -27.26 -6.82
N ILE A 10 -10.01 -27.07 -6.87
CA ILE A 10 -10.63 -25.73 -6.75
C ILE A 10 -10.26 -25.11 -5.40
N LYS A 11 -10.41 -25.84 -4.29
CA LYS A 11 -10.09 -25.36 -2.95
C LYS A 11 -8.62 -24.97 -2.81
N VAL A 12 -7.69 -25.76 -3.36
CA VAL A 12 -6.25 -25.43 -3.35
C VAL A 12 -5.97 -24.16 -4.16
N LYS A 13 -6.63 -23.96 -5.30
CA LYS A 13 -6.49 -22.73 -6.10
C LYS A 13 -7.02 -21.50 -5.34
N GLU A 14 -8.17 -21.61 -4.69
CA GLU A 14 -8.72 -20.53 -3.87
C GLU A 14 -7.82 -20.17 -2.68
N LEU A 15 -7.28 -21.17 -1.97
CA LEU A 15 -6.34 -20.95 -0.88
C LEU A 15 -5.08 -20.21 -1.33
N LYS A 16 -4.51 -20.58 -2.49
CA LYS A 16 -3.35 -19.90 -3.06
C LYS A 16 -3.65 -18.43 -3.39
N VAL A 17 -4.82 -18.14 -3.93
CA VAL A 17 -5.24 -16.76 -4.27
C VAL A 17 -5.46 -15.93 -3.00
N ASN A 18 -6.09 -16.50 -1.97
CA ASN A 18 -6.26 -15.84 -0.68
C ASN A 18 -4.93 -15.49 -0.02
N PHE A 19 -3.94 -16.40 -0.10
CA PHE A 19 -2.60 -16.14 0.41
C PHE A 19 -1.94 -14.95 -0.28
N VAL A 20 -2.11 -14.80 -1.60
CA VAL A 20 -1.58 -13.65 -2.35
C VAL A 20 -2.19 -12.34 -1.86
N PHE A 21 -3.51 -12.30 -1.65
CA PHE A 21 -4.18 -11.10 -1.15
C PHE A 21 -3.82 -10.78 0.30
N GLU A 22 -3.62 -11.80 1.13
CA GLU A 22 -3.15 -11.63 2.51
C GLU A 22 -1.74 -11.03 2.54
N ALA A 23 -0.81 -11.57 1.75
CA ALA A 23 0.55 -11.04 1.62
C ALA A 23 0.55 -9.61 1.06
N LEU A 24 -0.35 -9.31 0.10
CA LEU A 24 -0.49 -7.97 -0.46
C LEU A 24 -0.98 -6.96 0.60
N GLY A 25 -1.99 -7.31 1.40
CA GLY A 25 -2.42 -6.47 2.52
C GLY A 25 -1.29 -6.23 3.53
N GLN A 26 -0.52 -7.26 3.85
CA GLN A 26 0.63 -7.12 4.75
C GLN A 26 1.67 -6.16 4.17
N LEU A 27 2.00 -6.27 2.89
CA LEU A 27 2.92 -5.36 2.22
C LEU A 27 2.40 -3.90 2.24
N LEU A 28 1.13 -3.68 1.91
CA LEU A 28 0.53 -2.33 1.95
C LEU A 28 0.53 -1.74 3.36
N SER A 29 0.34 -2.58 4.38
CA SER A 29 0.41 -2.15 5.78
C SER A 29 1.81 -1.67 6.18
N VAL A 30 2.88 -2.23 5.60
CA VAL A 30 4.25 -1.72 5.79
C VAL A 30 4.37 -0.31 5.23
N LEU A 31 3.75 -0.01 4.09
CA LEU A 31 3.77 1.34 3.51
C LEU A 31 3.10 2.37 4.43
N VAL A 32 2.01 2.00 5.10
CA VAL A 32 1.38 2.84 6.13
C VAL A 32 2.35 3.13 7.26
N VAL A 33 3.03 2.10 7.77
CA VAL A 33 4.00 2.29 8.86
C VAL A 33 5.13 3.23 8.44
N LEU A 34 5.63 3.10 7.21
CA LEU A 34 6.65 4.02 6.67
C LEU A 34 6.14 5.45 6.57
N ASP A 35 4.90 5.65 6.09
CA ASP A 35 4.26 6.96 6.06
C ASP A 35 4.17 7.58 7.45
N GLU A 36 3.77 6.79 8.45
CA GLU A 36 3.65 7.24 9.83
C GLU A 36 5.02 7.61 10.44
N ILE A 37 6.06 6.82 10.18
CA ILE A 37 7.44 7.13 10.59
C ILE A 37 7.88 8.47 10.01
N VAL A 38 7.70 8.67 8.70
CA VAL A 38 8.10 9.91 8.02
C VAL A 38 7.29 11.09 8.56
N LYS A 39 5.96 10.92 8.75
CA LYS A 39 5.07 11.99 9.21
C LYS A 39 5.40 12.47 10.62
N HIS A 40 5.69 11.54 11.52
CA HIS A 40 5.87 11.78 12.95
C HIS A 40 7.33 11.99 13.39
N HIS A 41 8.29 12.02 12.46
CA HIS A 41 9.69 12.27 12.79
C HIS A 41 10.13 13.67 12.32
N PRO A 42 9.90 14.74 13.12
CA PRO A 42 10.17 16.12 12.73
C PRO A 42 11.64 16.36 12.37
N THR A 43 12.58 15.75 13.10
CA THR A 43 14.02 15.88 12.84
C THR A 43 14.42 15.42 11.43
N LEU A 44 13.76 14.39 10.87
CA LEU A 44 14.04 13.90 9.51
C LEU A 44 13.59 14.93 8.49
N LYS A 45 12.41 15.53 8.70
CA LYS A 45 11.88 16.59 7.83
C LYS A 45 12.75 17.84 7.88
N ASP A 46 13.21 18.23 9.06
CA ASP A 46 14.07 19.40 9.25
C ASP A 46 15.44 19.19 8.58
N HIS A 47 16.05 18.03 8.80
CA HIS A 47 17.32 17.67 8.15
C HIS A 47 17.17 17.58 6.63
N TRP A 48 16.09 16.96 6.15
CA TRP A 48 15.81 16.88 4.72
C TRP A 48 15.62 18.26 4.08
N SER A 49 14.82 19.13 4.70
CA SER A 49 14.62 20.52 4.26
C SER A 49 15.93 21.30 4.23
N SER A 50 16.74 21.15 5.27
CA SER A 50 18.06 21.81 5.37
C SER A 50 19.01 21.31 4.28
N TYR A 51 19.02 20.00 4.02
CA TYR A 51 19.83 19.40 2.96
C TYR A 51 19.39 19.89 1.57
N MET A 52 18.09 19.89 1.28
CA MET A 52 17.55 20.42 0.01
C MET A 52 17.94 21.88 -0.22
N LYS A 53 17.86 22.73 0.82
CA LYS A 53 18.32 24.13 0.75
C LYS A 53 19.82 24.23 0.49
N ALA A 54 20.63 23.38 1.11
CA ALA A 54 22.08 23.38 0.89
C ALA A 54 22.43 23.03 -0.57
N ILE A 55 21.74 22.05 -1.16
CA ILE A 55 21.90 21.72 -2.59
C ILE A 55 21.51 22.88 -3.48
N GLN A 56 20.39 23.57 -3.20
CA GLN A 56 20.00 24.76 -3.95
C GLN A 56 21.07 25.86 -3.84
N VAL A 57 21.61 26.13 -2.66
CA VAL A 57 22.68 27.12 -2.48
C VAL A 57 23.93 26.74 -3.28
N ALA A 58 24.29 25.45 -3.31
CA ALA A 58 25.40 24.94 -4.10
C ALA A 58 25.15 25.10 -5.61
N HIS A 59 23.94 24.84 -6.08
CA HIS A 59 23.54 25.06 -7.48
C HIS A 59 23.65 26.53 -7.90
N HIS A 60 23.29 27.48 -7.03
CA HIS A 60 23.44 28.91 -7.32
C HIS A 60 24.90 29.41 -7.20
N ASN A 61 25.77 28.68 -6.50
CA ASN A 61 27.15 29.10 -6.23
C ASN A 61 28.18 27.97 -6.43
N PRO A 62 28.20 27.27 -7.57
CA PRO A 62 28.95 26.01 -7.74
C PRO A 62 30.46 26.15 -7.46
N ASN A 63 31.06 27.29 -7.85
CA ASN A 63 32.47 27.59 -7.62
C ASN A 63 32.85 27.68 -6.13
N LYS A 64 31.93 28.09 -5.25
CA LYS A 64 32.18 28.17 -3.79
C LYS A 64 32.20 26.79 -3.13
N PHE A 65 31.64 25.78 -3.79
CA PHE A 65 31.50 24.42 -3.27
C PHE A 65 32.28 23.38 -4.09
N SER A 66 33.12 23.83 -5.03
CA SER A 66 33.82 22.94 -5.97
C SER A 66 32.89 21.94 -6.66
N ALA A 67 31.66 22.36 -6.93
CA ALA A 67 30.61 21.49 -7.44
C ALA A 67 30.60 21.47 -8.97
N GLU A 68 30.44 20.28 -9.54
CA GLU A 68 30.23 20.10 -10.98
C GLU A 68 28.77 20.40 -11.34
N VAL A 69 28.53 21.54 -12.00
CA VAL A 69 27.19 22.02 -12.35
C VAL A 69 26.36 20.97 -13.08
N ASP A 70 26.99 20.25 -14.01
CA ASP A 70 26.35 19.21 -14.81
C ASP A 70 25.82 18.02 -13.98
N LYS A 71 26.37 17.81 -12.77
CA LYS A 71 25.93 16.77 -11.84
C LYS A 71 24.88 17.25 -10.84
N LEU A 72 24.76 18.56 -10.61
CA LEU A 72 23.82 19.11 -9.63
C LEU A 72 22.36 18.93 -10.06
N LYS A 73 22.03 19.16 -11.33
CA LYS A 73 20.66 19.01 -11.84
C LYS A 73 20.14 17.56 -11.78
N PRO A 74 20.92 16.53 -12.17
CA PRO A 74 20.56 15.14 -11.93
C PRO A 74 20.35 14.80 -10.44
N LEU A 75 21.20 15.34 -9.56
CA LEU A 75 21.08 15.15 -8.12
C LEU A 75 19.77 15.77 -7.59
N GLU A 76 19.48 17.02 -7.92
CA GLU A 76 18.22 17.69 -7.54
C GLU A 76 16.99 16.90 -8.01
N SER A 77 17.04 16.36 -9.23
CA SER A 77 15.96 15.53 -9.78
C SER A 77 15.78 14.23 -8.98
N ALA A 78 16.88 13.58 -8.59
CA ALA A 78 16.85 12.39 -7.75
C ALA A 78 16.30 12.69 -6.36
N LEU A 79 16.70 13.80 -5.76
CA LEU A 79 16.21 14.25 -4.45
C LEU A 79 14.73 14.60 -4.49
N ALA A 80 14.27 15.34 -5.52
CA ALA A 80 12.86 15.64 -5.71
C ALA A 80 12.01 14.36 -5.89
N ARG A 81 12.57 13.33 -6.54
CA ARG A 81 11.91 12.02 -6.64
C ARG A 81 11.83 11.31 -5.28
N LEU A 82 12.91 11.31 -4.50
CA LEU A 82 12.91 10.74 -3.15
C LEU A 82 11.92 11.48 -2.23
N ASP A 83 11.86 12.80 -2.33
CA ASP A 83 10.89 13.62 -1.61
C ASP A 83 9.46 13.19 -1.94
N SER A 84 9.09 13.25 -3.21
CA SER A 84 7.72 12.96 -3.64
C SER A 84 7.30 11.51 -3.37
N GLN A 85 8.20 10.54 -3.53
CA GLN A 85 7.88 9.11 -3.38
C GLN A 85 7.91 8.62 -1.94
N ILE A 86 8.78 9.17 -1.08
CA ILE A 86 9.06 8.63 0.26
C ILE A 86 8.87 9.70 1.33
N LEU A 87 9.64 10.79 1.28
CA LEU A 87 9.71 11.74 2.39
C LEU A 87 8.51 12.68 2.51
N SER A 88 7.64 12.68 1.50
CA SER A 88 6.32 13.30 1.54
C SER A 88 5.38 12.61 2.55
N GLY A 89 5.63 11.35 2.89
CA GLY A 89 4.75 10.55 3.76
C GLY A 89 3.44 10.13 3.08
N TYR A 90 3.44 10.05 1.75
CA TYR A 90 2.30 9.60 0.94
C TYR A 90 2.62 8.32 0.16
N ILE A 91 3.48 7.45 0.69
CA ILE A 91 3.93 6.20 0.06
C ILE A 91 2.74 5.28 -0.24
N LEU A 92 1.82 5.05 0.71
CA LEU A 92 0.65 4.21 0.44
C LEU A 92 -0.23 4.84 -0.64
N GLN A 93 -0.48 6.14 -0.56
CA GLN A 93 -1.33 6.85 -1.51
C GLN A 93 -0.75 6.75 -2.93
N ASN A 94 0.54 7.05 -3.09
CA ASN A 94 1.26 6.91 -4.36
C ASN A 94 1.18 5.48 -4.91
N CYS A 95 1.22 4.46 -4.04
CA CYS A 95 1.11 3.06 -4.44
C CYS A 95 -0.29 2.69 -4.95
N VAL A 96 -1.36 3.14 -4.27
CA VAL A 96 -2.74 2.79 -4.64
C VAL A 96 -3.29 3.66 -5.78
N GLU A 97 -2.70 4.82 -6.06
CA GLU A 97 -3.11 5.71 -7.15
C GLU A 97 -2.41 5.42 -8.49
N GLN A 98 -1.46 4.48 -8.52
CA GLN A 98 -0.74 4.12 -9.74
C GLN A 98 -1.69 3.57 -10.83
N PRO A 99 -1.35 3.72 -12.12
CA PRO A 99 -2.11 3.09 -13.19
C PRO A 99 -1.94 1.56 -13.13
N PHE A 100 -3.04 0.85 -12.90
CA PHE A 100 -3.05 -0.62 -12.87
C PHE A 100 -3.29 -1.26 -14.25
N ASP A 101 -3.89 -0.51 -15.18
CA ASP A 101 -4.07 -0.96 -16.55
C ASP A 101 -2.80 -0.70 -17.35
N THR A 102 -2.37 -1.71 -18.11
CA THR A 102 -1.20 -1.60 -18.99
C THR A 102 -1.64 -1.62 -20.44
N SER A 103 -0.87 -0.94 -21.30
CA SER A 103 -1.08 -0.94 -22.75
C SER A 103 -0.93 -2.33 -23.37
N SER A 104 -0.30 -3.27 -22.67
CA SER A 104 0.05 -4.62 -23.14
C SER A 104 -0.91 -5.73 -22.65
N ALA A 105 -2.22 -5.50 -22.72
CA ALA A 105 -3.30 -6.49 -22.58
C ALA A 105 -3.84 -6.82 -21.17
N VAL A 106 -3.26 -6.32 -20.07
CA VAL A 106 -3.83 -6.53 -18.74
C VAL A 106 -4.69 -5.33 -18.34
N GLN A 107 -6.00 -5.53 -18.34
CA GLN A 107 -7.01 -4.57 -17.86
C GLN A 107 -7.46 -5.02 -16.47
N VAL A 108 -6.86 -4.44 -15.43
CA VAL A 108 -7.14 -4.78 -14.03
C VAL A 108 -8.46 -4.13 -13.58
N THR A 109 -8.65 -2.85 -13.91
CA THR A 109 -9.79 -2.04 -13.40
C THR A 109 -11.16 -2.56 -13.86
N THR A 110 -11.20 -3.22 -15.03
CA THR A 110 -12.42 -3.77 -15.63
C THR A 110 -12.56 -5.29 -15.44
N ASN A 111 -11.63 -5.94 -14.74
CA ASN A 111 -11.65 -7.39 -14.54
C ASN A 111 -12.62 -7.79 -13.41
N ALA A 112 -13.87 -8.07 -13.78
CA ALA A 112 -14.90 -8.50 -12.82
C ALA A 112 -14.53 -9.78 -12.04
N VAL A 113 -13.82 -10.73 -12.67
CA VAL A 113 -13.42 -11.98 -12.01
C VAL A 113 -12.39 -11.72 -10.91
N LEU A 114 -11.43 -10.82 -11.16
CA LEU A 114 -10.44 -10.44 -10.17
C LEU A 114 -11.07 -9.61 -9.05
N ASN A 115 -11.99 -8.70 -9.39
CA ASN A 115 -12.77 -7.92 -8.43
C ASN A 115 -13.49 -8.84 -7.43
N ASP A 116 -14.29 -9.78 -7.92
CA ASP A 116 -15.05 -10.70 -7.08
C ASP A 116 -14.15 -11.57 -6.20
N LYS A 117 -13.02 -12.04 -6.75
CA LYS A 117 -12.04 -12.82 -5.98
C LYS A 117 -11.39 -12.01 -4.88
N MET A 118 -10.99 -10.77 -5.16
CA MET A 118 -10.37 -9.89 -4.17
C MET A 118 -11.38 -9.55 -3.06
N LEU A 119 -12.62 -9.23 -3.42
CA LEU A 119 -13.67 -8.92 -2.45
C LEU A 119 -14.04 -10.15 -1.58
N LYS A 120 -14.12 -11.35 -2.17
CA LYS A 120 -14.31 -12.60 -1.43
C LYS A 120 -13.16 -12.84 -0.44
N ALA A 121 -11.91 -12.68 -0.90
CA ALA A 121 -10.74 -12.84 -0.06
C ALA A 121 -10.72 -11.85 1.12
N ILE A 122 -11.03 -10.57 0.87
CA ILE A 122 -11.16 -9.53 1.91
C ILE A 122 -12.17 -9.95 2.98
N ARG A 123 -13.37 -10.40 2.57
CA ARG A 123 -14.42 -10.83 3.51
C ARG A 123 -14.00 -12.04 4.33
N GLU A 124 -13.35 -13.02 3.70
CA GLU A 124 -12.84 -14.22 4.38
C GLU A 124 -11.72 -13.86 5.37
N LEU A 125 -10.78 -12.99 4.98
CA LEU A 125 -9.71 -12.50 5.85
C LEU A 125 -10.28 -11.78 7.08
N PHE A 126 -11.25 -10.87 6.86
CA PHE A 126 -11.91 -10.18 7.96
C PHE A 126 -12.67 -11.12 8.88
N ALA A 127 -13.46 -12.06 8.34
CA ALA A 127 -14.18 -13.03 9.17
C ALA A 127 -13.24 -13.91 10.00
N ARG A 128 -12.07 -14.30 9.45
CA ARG A 128 -11.04 -15.01 10.22
C ARG A 128 -10.46 -14.15 11.33
N TRP A 129 -10.16 -12.89 11.04
CA TRP A 129 -9.63 -11.94 12.01
C TRP A 129 -10.64 -11.67 13.14
N ASP A 130 -11.89 -11.36 12.82
CA ASP A 130 -12.95 -11.03 13.79
C ASP A 130 -13.22 -12.21 14.75
N LYS A 131 -13.26 -13.44 14.21
CA LYS A 131 -13.36 -14.64 15.03
C LYS A 131 -12.18 -14.81 16.00
N ARG A 132 -10.97 -14.48 15.58
CA ARG A 132 -9.76 -14.59 16.42
C ARG A 132 -9.75 -13.52 17.51
N CYS A 133 -10.09 -12.28 17.15
CA CYS A 133 -10.18 -11.15 18.09
C CYS A 133 -11.22 -11.35 19.18
N ALA A 134 -12.30 -12.10 18.91
CA ALA A 134 -13.28 -12.45 19.94
C ALA A 134 -12.70 -13.38 21.04
N SER A 135 -11.60 -14.07 20.77
CA SER A 135 -11.00 -15.08 21.67
C SER A 135 -9.62 -14.72 22.22
N ASP A 136 -8.96 -13.69 21.68
CA ASP A 136 -7.55 -13.37 21.91
C ASP A 136 -7.33 -11.84 21.82
N VAL A 137 -6.12 -11.37 22.13
CA VAL A 137 -5.74 -9.95 22.01
C VAL A 137 -5.93 -9.48 20.55
N PRO A 138 -6.61 -8.34 20.29
CA PRO A 138 -6.83 -7.86 18.94
C PRO A 138 -5.53 -7.61 18.16
N ASP A 139 -5.36 -8.33 17.06
CA ASP A 139 -4.23 -8.16 16.14
C ASP A 139 -4.42 -6.89 15.29
N LYS A 140 -3.94 -5.75 15.80
CA LYS A 140 -4.04 -4.45 15.10
C LYS A 140 -3.31 -4.46 13.74
N GLN A 141 -2.21 -5.19 13.63
CA GLN A 141 -1.45 -5.29 12.37
C GLN A 141 -2.25 -6.07 11.32
N GLY A 142 -2.88 -7.18 11.73
CA GLY A 142 -3.80 -7.95 10.89
C GLY A 142 -4.98 -7.11 10.40
N LEU A 143 -5.56 -6.29 11.27
CA LEU A 143 -6.65 -5.38 10.87
C LEU A 143 -6.18 -4.32 9.88
N MET A 144 -5.00 -3.72 10.11
CA MET A 144 -4.42 -2.74 9.20
C MET A 144 -4.14 -3.34 7.80
N SER A 145 -3.65 -4.58 7.74
CA SER A 145 -3.48 -5.33 6.50
C SER A 145 -4.80 -5.49 5.73
N ILE A 146 -5.89 -5.82 6.42
CA ILE A 146 -7.22 -5.94 5.79
C ILE A 146 -7.73 -4.57 5.31
N ILE A 147 -7.59 -3.52 6.13
CA ILE A 147 -8.04 -2.17 5.78
C ILE A 147 -7.28 -1.64 4.55
N THR A 148 -5.96 -1.81 4.51
CA THR A 148 -5.16 -1.36 3.36
C THR A 148 -5.49 -2.12 2.09
N LEU A 149 -5.83 -3.42 2.19
CA LEU A 149 -6.32 -4.19 1.05
C LEU A 149 -7.70 -3.70 0.56
N ILE A 150 -8.59 -3.29 1.46
CA ILE A 150 -9.88 -2.64 1.11
C ILE A 150 -9.63 -1.30 0.41
N VAL A 151 -8.68 -0.51 0.89
CA VAL A 151 -8.29 0.76 0.25
C VAL A 151 -7.81 0.48 -1.18
N LEU A 152 -6.90 -0.47 -1.38
CA LEU A 152 -6.44 -0.84 -2.72
C LEU A 152 -7.61 -1.28 -3.62
N HIS A 153 -8.50 -2.15 -3.12
CA HIS A 153 -9.69 -2.58 -3.87
C HIS A 153 -10.56 -1.39 -4.31
N HIS A 154 -10.77 -0.42 -3.42
CA HIS A 154 -11.50 0.79 -3.73
C HIS A 154 -10.81 1.62 -4.82
N TYR A 155 -9.49 1.81 -4.77
CA TYR A 155 -8.77 2.58 -5.79
C TYR A 155 -8.81 1.91 -7.17
N ILE A 156 -8.70 0.57 -7.23
CA ILE A 156 -8.74 -0.19 -8.48
C ILE A 156 -10.15 -0.16 -9.11
N TYR A 157 -11.19 -0.50 -8.33
CA TYR A 157 -12.53 -0.77 -8.88
C TYR A 157 -13.54 0.35 -8.65
N ARG A 158 -13.18 1.38 -7.87
CA ARG A 158 -14.06 2.49 -7.47
C ARG A 158 -15.36 2.05 -6.78
N THR A 159 -15.36 0.84 -6.23
CA THR A 159 -16.46 0.26 -5.45
C THR A 159 -16.17 0.26 -3.96
N ILE A 160 -17.20 0.30 -3.12
CA ILE A 160 -17.08 0.21 -1.65
C ILE A 160 -18.17 -0.69 -1.10
N ASP A 161 -17.79 -1.72 -0.34
CA ASP A 161 -18.72 -2.49 0.49
C ASP A 161 -18.99 -1.74 1.81
N LYS A 162 -19.99 -0.86 1.79
CA LYS A 162 -20.35 -0.04 2.95
C LYS A 162 -20.74 -0.86 4.18
N LYS A 163 -21.32 -2.06 3.98
CA LYS A 163 -21.70 -2.94 5.09
C LYS A 163 -20.45 -3.48 5.76
N LEU A 164 -19.50 -3.98 4.98
CA LEU A 164 -18.22 -4.46 5.50
C LEU A 164 -17.46 -3.38 6.26
N ILE A 165 -17.33 -2.17 5.70
CA ILE A 165 -16.65 -1.05 6.37
C ILE A 165 -17.31 -0.72 7.71
N ARG A 166 -18.65 -0.69 7.74
CA ARG A 166 -19.39 -0.44 8.97
C ARG A 166 -19.12 -1.52 10.02
N THR A 167 -19.13 -2.80 9.62
CA THR A 167 -18.81 -3.91 10.53
C THR A 167 -17.38 -3.80 11.08
N ILE A 168 -16.40 -3.49 10.22
CA ILE A 168 -15.00 -3.26 10.65
C ILE A 168 -14.92 -2.15 11.70
N TRP A 169 -15.61 -1.03 11.45
CA TRP A 169 -15.65 0.11 12.36
C TRP A 169 -16.28 -0.22 13.71
N GLU A 170 -17.35 -1.03 13.70
CA GLU A 170 -18.01 -1.51 14.91
C GLU A 170 -17.13 -2.51 15.69
N SER A 171 -16.39 -3.39 15.00
CA SER A 171 -15.45 -4.33 15.63
C SER A 171 -14.24 -3.62 16.26
N TYR A 172 -13.78 -2.50 15.70
CA TYR A 172 -12.69 -1.69 16.30
C TYR A 172 -13.08 -1.04 17.64
N ARG A 173 -14.37 -0.79 17.87
CA ARG A 173 -14.86 -0.14 19.10
C ARG A 173 -15.02 -1.10 20.29
N ARG A 174 -14.82 -2.41 20.08
CA ARG A 174 -14.85 -3.42 21.12
C ARG A 174 -13.47 -3.54 21.78
#